data_AF-A0A9D4IHL2-F1
#
_entry.id   AF-A0A9D4IHL2-F1
#
_cell.length_a   1.000
_cell.length_b   1.000
_cell.length_c   1.000
_cell.angle_alpha   90.00
_cell.angle_beta   90.00
_cell.angle_gamma   90.00
#
_symmetry.space_group_name_H-M   'P 1'
#
loop_
_entity.id
_entity.type
_entity.pdbx_description
1 polymer ?
#
loop_
_entity_poly.entity_id
_entity_poly.type
_entity_poly.pdbx_seq_one_letter_code
_entity_poly.pdbx_strand_id
1 'polypeptide(L)'
;MSRKYSGQELSNGVVTIHNDRNGREIQTSIFLTVKLLTNEKIILSLWAENNVGLKSSVARVSLNVLQSSSSNEVENDWGPLEIEKHSCVVHFCNNDCTCAIVGRPCVDSNTIVECINISNTDALLDRWPTFTMSASSACLAGHWIPSERGKLNNTVERFEWSIGMFDHVVGEGVFDVQSKTPCHDIGLRWEFVHCLPINKSFLHDEKYVVYLKVWYGPTTFAVFSSSPVIIDLTPPIINRL
;
A
#
# COMPACT_ATOMS: atom_id res chain seq x y z
N MET A 1 22.90 -14.19 7.19
CA MET A 1 21.48 -14.33 6.78
C MET A 1 20.78 -13.01 7.12
N SER A 2 20.24 -12.30 6.14
CA SER A 2 19.41 -11.10 6.37
C SER A 2 18.02 -11.57 6.78
N ARG A 3 17.50 -11.09 7.93
CA ARG A 3 16.13 -11.34 8.38
C ARG A 3 15.24 -10.26 7.76
N LYS A 4 14.10 -10.67 7.19
CA LYS A 4 13.09 -9.78 6.64
C LYS A 4 11.75 -10.08 7.30
N TYR A 5 11.01 -9.01 7.59
CA TYR A 5 9.67 -9.06 8.15
C TYR A 5 8.78 -8.10 7.34
N SER A 6 7.55 -8.49 7.09
CA SER A 6 6.54 -7.79 6.30
C SER A 6 5.25 -7.60 7.11
N GLY A 7 5.22 -6.60 8.00
CA GLY A 7 3.97 -6.11 8.60
C GLY A 7 3.67 -6.63 10.00
N GLN A 8 2.58 -7.38 10.14
CA GLN A 8 1.92 -7.63 11.43
C GLN A 8 2.78 -8.47 12.39
N GLU A 9 3.64 -9.32 11.86
CA GLU A 9 4.56 -10.13 12.65
C GLU A 9 5.55 -9.30 13.44
N LEU A 10 5.85 -8.06 13.01
CA LEU A 10 6.80 -7.19 13.69
C LEU A 10 6.14 -6.42 14.83
N SER A 11 4.93 -5.89 14.64
CA SER A 11 4.27 -4.95 15.57
C SER A 11 2.94 -5.44 16.16
N ASN A 12 2.61 -6.73 16.00
CA ASN A 12 1.27 -7.28 16.28
C ASN A 12 0.14 -6.53 15.55
N GLY A 13 0.45 -5.99 14.36
CA GLY A 13 -0.52 -5.29 13.52
C GLY A 13 -0.44 -3.76 13.60
N VAL A 14 -1.52 -3.12 13.19
CA VAL A 14 -1.61 -1.66 13.05
C VAL A 14 -1.87 -1.01 14.40
N VAL A 15 -1.11 0.03 14.72
CA VAL A 15 -1.33 0.88 15.90
C VAL A 15 -2.25 2.04 15.51
N THR A 16 -3.44 2.09 16.10
CA THR A 16 -4.42 3.14 15.84
C THR A 16 -4.31 4.27 16.86
N ILE A 17 -4.22 5.50 16.38
CA ILE A 17 -4.15 6.70 17.22
C ILE A 17 -5.39 7.54 16.94
N HIS A 18 -6.18 7.80 17.98
CA HIS A 18 -7.34 8.68 17.88
C HIS A 18 -6.88 10.12 18.10
N ASN A 19 -7.10 10.98 17.11
CA ASN A 19 -6.81 12.40 17.22
C ASN A 19 -8.11 13.19 17.33
N ASP A 20 -8.45 13.59 18.55
CA ASP A 20 -9.63 14.40 18.90
C ASP A 20 -9.31 15.90 19.04
N ARG A 21 -8.04 16.31 18.84
CA ARG A 21 -7.55 17.64 19.24
C ARG A 21 -6.85 18.37 18.09
N ASN A 22 -7.36 19.57 17.80
CA ASN A 22 -6.84 20.50 16.79
C ASN A 22 -5.32 20.75 16.94
N GLY A 23 -4.52 20.07 16.11
CA GLY A 23 -3.15 20.45 15.79
C GLY A 23 -2.09 20.27 16.87
N ARG A 24 -2.32 19.46 17.92
CA ARG A 24 -1.28 19.13 18.91
C ARG A 24 -0.43 17.93 18.44
N GLU A 25 0.84 17.95 18.82
CA GLU A 25 1.73 16.80 18.69
C GLU A 25 1.19 15.62 19.50
N ILE A 26 1.18 14.43 18.90
CA ILE A 26 0.77 13.19 19.55
C ILE A 26 1.97 12.26 19.60
N GLN A 27 2.31 11.84 20.80
CA GLN A 27 3.32 10.81 21.02
C GLN A 27 2.65 9.45 21.13
N THR A 28 3.24 8.44 20.49
CA THR A 28 2.79 7.06 20.57
C THR A 28 3.98 6.12 20.75
N SER A 29 3.71 4.87 21.11
CA SER A 29 4.71 3.81 21.21
C SER A 29 4.26 2.60 20.41
N ILE A 30 5.20 2.01 19.68
CA ILE A 30 4.98 0.78 18.92
C ILE A 30 5.78 -0.32 19.62
N PHE A 31 5.09 -1.39 20.00
CA PHE A 31 5.72 -2.56 20.59
C PHE A 31 6.08 -3.54 19.49
N LEU A 32 7.35 -3.96 19.46
CA LEU A 32 7.83 -4.94 18.50
C LEU A 32 7.92 -6.32 19.15
N THR A 33 7.61 -7.35 18.38
CA THR A 33 7.68 -8.77 18.79
C THR A 33 9.11 -9.33 18.69
N VAL A 34 9.98 -8.62 17.99
CA VAL A 34 11.38 -8.99 17.77
C VAL A 34 12.30 -7.87 18.23
N LYS A 35 13.47 -8.26 18.73
CA LYS A 35 14.54 -7.34 19.08
C LYS A 35 15.23 -6.85 17.81
N LEU A 36 15.30 -5.54 17.66
CA LEU A 36 16.02 -4.87 16.58
C LEU A 36 17.53 -5.00 16.81
N LEU A 37 18.27 -5.26 15.74
CA LEU A 37 19.72 -5.32 15.75
C LEU A 37 20.32 -4.05 15.13
N THR A 38 21.51 -3.67 15.60
CA THR A 38 22.27 -2.57 15.01
C THR A 38 22.46 -2.76 13.51
N ASN A 39 22.33 -1.67 12.74
CA ASN A 39 22.36 -1.62 11.28
C ASN A 39 21.15 -2.26 10.58
N GLU A 40 20.12 -2.69 11.31
CA GLU A 40 18.83 -3.01 10.68
C GLU A 40 18.11 -1.73 10.23
N LYS A 41 17.29 -1.89 9.20
CA LYS A 41 16.41 -0.83 8.68
C LYS A 41 14.96 -1.16 8.99
N ILE A 42 14.22 -0.13 9.39
CA ILE A 42 12.79 -0.22 9.66
C ILE A 42 12.07 0.76 8.76
N ILE A 43 10.99 0.31 8.13
CA ILE A 43 10.11 1.18 7.36
C ILE A 43 8.85 1.41 8.20
N LEU A 44 8.63 2.66 8.60
CA LEU A 44 7.38 3.08 9.24
C LEU A 44 6.43 3.60 8.18
N SER A 45 5.20 3.08 8.18
CA SER A 45 4.12 3.52 7.29
C SER A 45 3.00 4.17 8.10
N LEU A 46 2.55 5.35 7.69
CA LEU A 46 1.51 6.14 8.36
C LEU A 46 0.43 6.56 7.35
N TRP A 47 -0.83 6.53 7.78
CA TRP A 47 -1.95 7.12 7.05
C TRP A 47 -2.96 7.71 8.03
N ALA A 48 -3.74 8.66 7.55
CA ALA A 48 -4.89 9.18 8.28
C ALA A 48 -6.15 8.42 7.84
N GLU A 49 -7.08 8.23 8.77
CA GLU A 49 -8.42 7.71 8.50
C GLU A 49 -9.43 8.70 9.08
N ASN A 50 -10.43 9.08 8.28
CA ASN A 50 -11.49 9.97 8.75
C ASN A 50 -12.63 9.17 9.41
N ASN A 51 -13.60 9.89 9.99
CA ASN A 51 -14.72 9.28 10.72
C ASN A 51 -15.67 8.42 9.85
N VAL A 52 -15.49 8.38 8.53
CA VAL A 52 -16.27 7.54 7.60
C VAL A 52 -15.44 6.41 6.99
N GLY A 53 -14.24 6.16 7.54
CA GLY A 53 -13.36 5.06 7.13
C GLY A 53 -12.54 5.31 5.85
N LEU A 54 -12.55 6.55 5.33
CA LEU A 54 -11.71 6.90 4.18
C LEU A 54 -10.27 7.11 4.65
N LYS A 55 -9.36 6.38 4.00
CA LYS A 55 -7.93 6.37 4.31
C LYS A 55 -7.17 7.28 3.36
N SER A 56 -6.21 8.04 3.88
CA SER A 56 -5.28 8.82 3.05
C SER A 56 -4.28 7.91 2.32
N SER A 57 -3.52 8.53 1.41
CA SER A 57 -2.27 7.96 0.91
C SER A 57 -1.32 7.62 2.06
N VAL A 58 -0.51 6.58 1.88
CA VAL A 58 0.46 6.12 2.88
C VAL A 58 1.73 6.95 2.80
N ALA A 59 2.10 7.61 3.89
CA ALA A 59 3.42 8.18 4.09
C ALA A 59 4.38 7.13 4.63
N ARG A 60 5.65 7.19 4.20
CA ARG A 60 6.69 6.29 4.70
C ARG A 60 7.89 7.06 5.20
N VAL A 61 8.64 6.41 6.08
CA VAL A 61 9.97 6.84 6.50
C VAL A 61 10.83 5.62 6.80
N SER A 62 12.10 5.66 6.36
CA SER A 62 13.09 4.66 6.74
C SER A 62 13.88 5.11 7.96
N LEU A 63 14.09 4.19 8.89
CA LEU A 63 14.80 4.37 10.14
C LEU A 63 15.96 3.39 10.21
N ASN A 64 17.15 3.88 10.53
CA ASN A 64 18.31 3.06 10.83
C ASN A 64 18.42 2.82 12.34
N VAL A 65 18.63 1.55 12.72
CA VAL A 65 18.91 1.17 14.10
C VAL A 65 20.38 1.43 14.39
N LEU A 66 20.66 2.44 15.21
CA LEU A 66 22.03 2.81 15.55
C LEU A 66 22.55 1.97 16.73
N GLN A 67 23.87 1.87 16.85
CA GLN A 67 24.50 1.26 18.01
C GLN A 67 24.28 2.15 19.24
N SER A 68 23.82 1.58 20.35
CA SER A 68 23.79 2.30 21.63
C SER A 68 25.23 2.49 22.13
N SER A 69 25.54 3.67 22.66
CA SER A 69 26.86 4.03 23.16
C SER A 69 27.22 3.37 24.50
N SER A 70 26.29 2.63 25.14
CA SER A 70 26.54 1.91 26.37
C SER A 70 27.31 0.61 26.11
N SER A 71 28.58 0.57 26.53
CA SER A 71 29.50 -0.58 26.40
C SER A 71 29.13 -1.81 27.23
N ASN A 72 27.99 -1.80 27.93
CA ASN A 72 27.55 -2.89 28.78
C ASN A 72 26.49 -3.71 28.04
N GLU A 73 26.85 -4.92 27.63
CA GLU A 73 26.04 -5.87 26.85
C GLU A 73 24.67 -6.23 27.51
N VAL A 74 24.49 -5.86 28.78
CA VAL A 74 23.32 -6.14 29.62
C VAL A 74 22.16 -5.16 29.36
N GLU A 75 22.38 -4.00 28.71
CA GLU A 75 21.36 -2.94 28.52
C GLU A 75 20.93 -2.72 27.05
N ASN A 76 21.01 -3.74 26.20
CA ASN A 76 20.70 -3.63 24.76
C ASN A 76 19.19 -3.49 24.41
N ASP A 77 18.33 -3.05 25.32
CA ASP A 77 16.87 -3.00 25.10
C ASP A 77 16.36 -1.61 24.67
N TRP A 78 17.25 -0.62 24.58
CA TRP A 78 16.95 0.71 24.08
C TRP A 78 18.10 1.24 23.24
N GLY A 79 17.79 2.08 22.24
CA GLY A 79 18.78 2.65 21.34
C GLY A 79 18.17 3.71 20.43
N PRO A 80 18.98 4.62 19.88
CA PRO A 80 18.47 5.66 19.01
C PRO A 80 18.11 5.10 17.62
N LEU A 81 17.06 5.67 17.03
CA LEU A 81 16.69 5.46 15.64
C LEU A 81 17.00 6.73 14.85
N GLU A 82 17.66 6.59 13.72
CA GLU A 82 17.96 7.71 12.82
C GLU A 82 17.05 7.67 11.59
N ILE A 83 16.36 8.78 11.34
CA ILE A 83 15.57 8.96 10.11
C ILE A 83 16.52 9.18 8.93
N GLU A 84 16.38 8.37 7.88
CA GLU A 84 17.07 8.63 6.61
C GLU A 84 16.46 9.87 5.93
N LYS A 85 17.22 10.97 5.94
CA LYS A 85 16.86 12.23 5.27
C LYS A 85 17.61 12.35 3.94
N HIS A 86 16.89 12.67 2.87
CA HIS A 86 17.44 13.16 1.59
C HIS A 86 18.37 12.23 0.78
N SER A 87 18.68 11.02 1.26
CA SER A 87 19.55 10.05 0.56
C SER A 87 19.02 8.62 0.73
N CYS A 88 17.73 8.42 0.51
CA CYS A 88 17.15 7.09 0.65
C CYS A 88 17.61 6.20 -0.48
N VAL A 89 17.88 4.96 -0.09
CA VAL A 89 18.00 3.86 -1.03
C VAL A 89 16.65 3.70 -1.73
N VAL A 90 16.68 3.64 -3.06
CA VAL A 90 15.51 3.22 -3.84
C VAL A 90 15.15 1.80 -3.40
N HIS A 91 13.99 1.67 -2.78
CA HIS A 91 13.58 0.42 -2.16
C HIS A 91 12.99 -0.55 -3.18
N PHE A 92 12.45 -0.02 -4.27
CA PHE A 92 11.86 -0.81 -5.35
C PHE A 92 12.30 -0.32 -6.73
N CYS A 93 12.36 -1.23 -7.70
CA CYS A 93 12.78 -0.98 -9.08
C CYS A 93 11.98 0.12 -9.80
N ASN A 94 10.82 0.53 -9.28
CA ASN A 94 10.01 1.64 -9.79
C ASN A 94 10.43 3.02 -9.23
N ASN A 95 11.67 3.14 -8.73
CA ASN A 95 12.22 4.35 -8.11
C ASN A 95 11.41 4.85 -6.90
N ASP A 96 10.66 3.96 -6.27
CA ASP A 96 9.95 4.30 -5.04
C ASP A 96 10.93 4.36 -3.86
N CYS A 97 10.82 5.42 -3.07
CA CYS A 97 11.71 5.66 -1.95
C CYS A 97 10.98 6.28 -0.78
N THR A 98 11.39 5.89 0.42
CA THR A 98 10.71 6.23 1.66
C THR A 98 10.96 7.66 2.16
N CYS A 99 11.81 8.46 1.50
CA CYS A 99 11.98 9.88 1.84
C CYS A 99 11.55 10.84 0.75
N ALA A 100 10.94 10.34 -0.34
CA ALA A 100 10.22 11.23 -1.23
C ALA A 100 8.92 11.70 -0.57
N ILE A 101 8.40 12.82 -1.08
CA ILE A 101 7.04 13.27 -0.79
C ILE A 101 6.08 12.12 -1.12
N VAL A 102 5.07 11.90 -0.28
CA VAL A 102 4.07 10.84 -0.43
C VAL A 102 3.60 10.70 -1.88
N GLY A 103 3.82 9.51 -2.46
CA GLY A 103 3.40 9.17 -3.81
C GLY A 103 4.29 9.73 -4.94
N ARG A 104 5.51 10.21 -4.65
CA ARG A 104 6.48 10.61 -5.66
C ARG A 104 7.70 9.66 -5.68
N PRO A 105 8.25 9.36 -6.87
CA PRO A 105 9.51 8.63 -6.96
C PRO A 105 10.69 9.52 -6.52
N CYS A 106 11.80 8.89 -6.18
CA CYS A 106 13.07 9.59 -5.97
C CYS A 106 13.60 10.19 -7.28
N VAL A 107 14.23 11.36 -7.19
CA VAL A 107 14.98 11.98 -8.28
C VAL A 107 16.37 11.34 -8.31
N ASP A 108 16.79 10.85 -9.47
CA ASP A 108 18.15 10.34 -9.75
C ASP A 108 18.61 9.07 -9.01
N SER A 109 18.00 7.92 -9.28
CA SER A 109 18.68 6.64 -9.11
C SER A 109 19.28 6.18 -10.44
N ASN A 110 20.59 6.37 -10.60
CA ASN A 110 21.39 5.82 -11.72
C ASN A 110 21.42 4.27 -11.78
N THR A 111 20.65 3.59 -10.93
CA THR A 111 20.49 2.14 -10.90
C THR A 111 19.13 1.79 -11.51
N ILE A 112 19.11 1.60 -12.84
CA ILE A 112 17.97 0.99 -13.52
C ILE A 112 17.99 -0.50 -13.18
N VAL A 113 17.44 -0.86 -12.03
CA VAL A 113 17.16 -2.25 -11.72
C VAL A 113 15.88 -2.63 -12.45
N GLU A 114 15.94 -3.67 -13.27
CA GLU A 114 14.77 -4.09 -14.03
C GLU A 114 13.64 -4.58 -13.10
N CYS A 115 12.43 -4.13 -13.40
CA CYS A 115 11.22 -4.57 -12.74
C CYS A 115 10.69 -5.85 -13.40
N ILE A 116 10.63 -6.93 -12.64
CA ILE A 116 10.19 -8.25 -13.08
C ILE A 116 8.73 -8.46 -12.69
N ASN A 117 7.87 -8.54 -13.71
CA ASN A 117 6.49 -8.99 -13.54
C ASN A 117 6.44 -10.52 -13.65
N ILE A 118 6.29 -11.21 -12.53
CA ILE A 118 6.12 -12.66 -12.51
C ILE A 118 4.70 -13.00 -12.95
N SER A 119 4.59 -14.00 -13.82
CA SER A 119 3.31 -14.38 -14.40
C SER A 119 2.41 -14.99 -13.32
N ASN A 120 1.09 -14.78 -13.43
CA ASN A 120 0.12 -15.43 -12.52
C ASN A 120 0.14 -16.97 -12.61
N THR A 121 0.84 -17.53 -13.60
CA THR A 121 1.08 -18.97 -13.81
C THR A 121 2.31 -19.53 -13.10
N ASP A 122 3.15 -18.68 -12.49
CA ASP A 122 4.27 -19.15 -11.67
C ASP A 122 3.75 -19.85 -10.42
N ALA A 123 4.31 -21.03 -10.10
CA ALA A 123 3.89 -21.91 -9.00
C ALA A 123 3.88 -21.26 -7.60
N LEU A 124 4.47 -20.07 -7.45
CA LEU A 124 4.40 -19.23 -6.26
C LEU A 124 3.01 -18.60 -6.03
N LEU A 125 2.21 -18.44 -7.09
CA LEU A 125 0.99 -17.63 -7.14
C LEU A 125 -0.29 -18.43 -7.39
N ASP A 126 -0.23 -19.75 -7.14
CA ASP A 126 -1.20 -20.81 -7.50
C ASP A 126 -2.71 -20.50 -7.30
N ARG A 127 -3.09 -19.40 -6.61
CA ARG A 127 -4.47 -18.88 -6.61
C ARG A 127 -4.52 -17.35 -6.58
N TRP A 128 -5.41 -16.81 -7.41
CA TRP A 128 -5.93 -15.45 -7.34
C TRP A 128 -6.34 -15.08 -5.90
N PRO A 129 -6.03 -13.86 -5.43
CA PRO A 129 -6.68 -13.36 -4.23
C PRO A 129 -8.18 -13.26 -4.49
N THR A 130 -9.00 -13.63 -3.51
CA THR A 130 -10.46 -13.46 -3.65
C THR A 130 -10.75 -11.98 -3.63
N PHE A 131 -11.20 -11.42 -4.75
CA PHE A 131 -11.43 -10.00 -4.92
C PHE A 131 -12.93 -9.69 -4.85
N THR A 132 -13.32 -8.77 -3.99
CA THR A 132 -14.69 -8.24 -3.91
C THR A 132 -14.67 -6.75 -4.19
N MET A 133 -15.65 -6.30 -4.97
CA MET A 133 -15.82 -4.89 -5.30
C MET A 133 -17.18 -4.39 -4.85
N SER A 134 -17.23 -3.10 -4.54
CA SER A 134 -18.48 -2.38 -4.33
C SER A 134 -18.38 -1.02 -5.01
N ALA A 135 -19.46 -0.62 -5.67
CA ALA A 135 -19.49 0.58 -6.47
C ALA A 135 -20.70 1.44 -6.12
N SER A 136 -20.53 2.73 -6.27
CA SER A 136 -21.60 3.72 -6.35
C SER A 136 -21.34 4.62 -7.56
N SER A 137 -22.21 5.61 -7.75
CA SER A 137 -22.04 6.62 -8.81
C SER A 137 -20.74 7.42 -8.70
N ALA A 138 -20.15 7.53 -7.51
CA ALA A 138 -19.00 8.39 -7.25
C ALA A 138 -17.81 7.67 -6.61
N CYS A 139 -18.01 6.48 -6.03
CA CYS A 139 -16.95 5.77 -5.33
C CYS A 139 -16.86 4.31 -5.75
N LEU A 140 -15.63 3.79 -5.77
CA LEU A 140 -15.32 2.38 -5.94
C LEU A 140 -14.50 1.91 -4.74
N ALA A 141 -14.86 0.77 -4.20
CA ALA A 141 -14.14 0.08 -3.15
C ALA A 141 -13.73 -1.30 -3.64
N GLY A 142 -12.50 -1.69 -3.30
CA GLY A 142 -11.99 -3.03 -3.54
C GLY A 142 -11.48 -3.63 -2.26
N HIS A 143 -11.73 -4.91 -2.07
CA HIS A 143 -11.24 -5.71 -0.95
C HIS A 143 -10.70 -7.03 -1.49
N TRP A 144 -9.59 -7.50 -0.93
CA TRP A 144 -9.03 -8.80 -1.31
C TRP A 144 -8.51 -9.58 -0.13
N ILE A 145 -8.57 -10.90 -0.26
CA ILE A 145 -7.98 -11.81 0.70
C ILE A 145 -6.84 -12.55 -0.01
N PRO A 146 -5.58 -12.39 0.45
CA PRO A 146 -4.48 -13.18 -0.07
C PRO A 146 -4.77 -14.67 0.06
N SER A 147 -4.35 -15.47 -0.92
CA SER A 147 -4.49 -16.93 -0.83
C SER A 147 -3.74 -17.47 0.39
N GLU A 148 -4.16 -18.62 0.93
CA GLU A 148 -3.52 -19.22 2.12
C GLU A 148 -1.99 -19.39 1.94
N ARG A 149 -1.51 -19.72 0.74
CA ARG A 149 -0.07 -19.79 0.44
C ARG A 149 0.60 -18.41 0.39
N GLY A 150 -0.11 -17.39 -0.10
CA GLY A 150 0.32 -15.99 -0.04
C GLY A 150 0.37 -15.41 1.39
N LYS A 151 -0.48 -15.92 2.30
CA LYS A 151 -0.42 -15.64 3.74
C LYS A 151 0.73 -16.39 4.42
N LEU A 152 0.95 -17.66 4.06
CA LEU A 152 1.93 -18.56 4.71
C LEU A 152 3.39 -18.18 4.45
N ASN A 153 3.69 -17.54 3.32
CA ASN A 153 5.07 -17.28 2.94
C ASN A 153 5.65 -15.96 3.47
N ASN A 154 4.86 -15.06 4.08
CA ASN A 154 5.30 -13.69 4.46
C ASN A 154 6.15 -13.00 3.36
N THR A 155 5.84 -13.28 2.10
CA THR A 155 6.62 -12.80 0.95
C THR A 155 6.11 -11.48 0.42
N VAL A 156 4.88 -11.07 0.78
CA VAL A 156 4.30 -9.84 0.27
C VAL A 156 4.91 -8.66 1.01
N GLU A 157 5.66 -7.83 0.31
CA GLU A 157 6.27 -6.61 0.88
C GLU A 157 5.29 -5.42 0.83
N ARG A 158 4.41 -5.35 -0.18
CA ARG A 158 3.37 -4.30 -0.30
C ARG A 158 2.32 -4.58 -1.39
N PHE A 159 1.23 -3.83 -1.33
CA PHE A 159 0.18 -3.72 -2.34
C PHE A 159 0.11 -2.30 -2.91
N GLU A 160 -0.06 -2.22 -4.22
CA GLU A 160 -0.54 -1.02 -4.92
C GLU A 160 -1.83 -1.36 -5.66
N TRP A 161 -2.71 -0.39 -5.84
CA TRP A 161 -3.94 -0.58 -6.61
C TRP A 161 -4.15 0.51 -7.65
N SER A 162 -4.89 0.19 -8.70
CA SER A 162 -5.40 1.16 -9.68
C SER A 162 -6.82 0.76 -10.08
N ILE A 163 -7.57 1.69 -10.68
CA ILE A 163 -8.88 1.44 -11.27
C ILE A 163 -8.86 2.02 -12.68
N GLY A 164 -9.41 1.29 -13.65
CA GLY A 164 -9.69 1.81 -14.97
C GLY A 164 -10.95 1.18 -15.58
N MET A 165 -11.31 1.67 -16.77
CA MET A 165 -12.32 1.01 -17.61
C MET A 165 -11.81 -0.38 -18.05
N PHE A 166 -12.72 -1.34 -18.17
CA PHE A 166 -12.43 -2.69 -18.67
C PHE A 166 -11.98 -2.62 -20.14
N ASP A 167 -10.97 -3.42 -20.53
CA ASP A 167 -10.33 -3.40 -21.86
C ASP A 167 -9.63 -2.09 -22.27
N HIS A 168 -9.40 -1.18 -21.33
CA HIS A 168 -8.61 0.04 -21.52
C HIS A 168 -7.27 -0.01 -20.78
N VAL A 169 -6.42 1.01 -20.97
CA VAL A 169 -5.16 1.14 -20.25
C VAL A 169 -5.42 1.29 -18.75
N VAL A 170 -4.55 0.72 -17.90
CA VAL A 170 -4.66 0.85 -16.44
C VAL A 170 -4.76 2.32 -16.03
N GLY A 171 -5.80 2.66 -15.27
CA GLY A 171 -6.07 4.02 -14.83
C GLY A 171 -7.01 4.83 -15.75
N GLU A 172 -7.21 4.40 -16.99
CA GLU A 172 -8.00 5.14 -17.97
C GLU A 172 -9.47 5.24 -17.56
N GLY A 173 -10.08 6.40 -17.84
CA GLY A 173 -11.45 6.72 -17.43
C GLY A 173 -11.61 7.14 -15.96
N VAL A 174 -10.54 7.04 -15.14
CA VAL A 174 -10.56 7.41 -13.71
C VAL A 174 -9.45 8.41 -13.39
N PHE A 175 -8.23 8.10 -13.81
CA PHE A 175 -7.03 8.90 -13.58
C PHE A 175 -6.54 9.58 -14.86
N ASP A 176 -5.80 10.66 -14.68
CA ASP A 176 -5.00 11.24 -15.76
C ASP A 176 -3.72 10.40 -15.93
N VAL A 177 -3.80 9.41 -16.81
CA VAL A 177 -2.72 8.45 -17.08
C VAL A 177 -1.47 9.09 -17.71
N GLN A 178 -1.57 10.32 -18.20
CA GLN A 178 -0.44 11.05 -18.79
C GLN A 178 0.35 11.84 -17.76
N SER A 179 -0.32 12.38 -16.73
CA SER A 179 0.32 13.26 -15.74
C SER A 179 0.52 12.63 -14.36
N LYS A 180 -0.11 11.48 -14.07
CA LYS A 180 -0.08 10.85 -12.74
C LYS A 180 0.22 9.36 -12.82
N THR A 181 0.96 8.87 -11.83
CA THR A 181 1.08 7.44 -11.58
C THR A 181 -0.31 6.87 -11.27
N PRO A 182 -0.83 5.92 -12.08
CA PRO A 182 -2.18 5.38 -11.89
C PRO A 182 -2.26 4.38 -10.73
N CYS A 183 -1.12 3.91 -10.22
CA CYS A 183 -1.04 3.00 -9.10
C CYS A 183 -0.84 3.75 -7.78
N HIS A 184 -1.64 3.40 -6.79
CA HIS A 184 -1.63 3.97 -5.45
C HIS A 184 -1.14 2.94 -4.45
N ASP A 185 -0.07 3.27 -3.74
CA ASP A 185 0.47 2.43 -2.69
C ASP A 185 -0.41 2.49 -1.43
N ILE A 186 -0.72 1.31 -0.88
CA ILE A 186 -1.49 1.16 0.34
C ILE A 186 -0.83 0.25 1.39
N GLY A 187 0.45 -0.07 1.20
CA GLY A 187 1.23 -0.94 2.10
C GLY A 187 0.66 -2.35 2.14
N LEU A 188 0.48 -2.90 3.34
CA LEU A 188 -0.03 -4.26 3.53
C LEU A 188 -1.55 -4.31 3.79
N ARG A 189 -2.26 -3.21 3.50
CA ARG A 189 -3.71 -3.16 3.63
C ARG A 189 -4.38 -3.97 2.53
N TRP A 190 -5.53 -4.55 2.85
CA TRP A 190 -6.27 -5.49 2.00
C TRP A 190 -7.49 -4.86 1.34
N GLU A 191 -7.61 -3.54 1.44
CA GLU A 191 -8.77 -2.80 0.98
C GLU A 191 -8.40 -1.36 0.62
N PHE A 192 -9.22 -0.76 -0.24
CA PHE A 192 -9.20 0.67 -0.49
C PHE A 192 -10.61 1.17 -0.81
N VAL A 193 -10.78 2.48 -0.67
CA VAL A 193 -11.93 3.22 -1.19
C VAL A 193 -11.41 4.41 -1.98
N HIS A 194 -11.89 4.57 -3.20
CA HIS A 194 -11.59 5.71 -4.05
C HIS A 194 -12.88 6.40 -4.47
N CYS A 195 -12.96 7.70 -4.20
CA CYS A 195 -14.06 8.54 -4.66
C CYS A 195 -13.55 9.56 -5.67
N LEU A 196 -14.33 9.76 -6.73
CA LEU A 196 -14.07 10.78 -7.73
C LEU A 196 -14.22 12.19 -7.12
N PRO A 197 -13.56 13.21 -7.70
CA PRO A 197 -13.76 14.60 -7.31
C PRO A 197 -15.24 15.03 -7.35
N ILE A 198 -15.57 16.04 -6.56
CA ILE A 198 -16.89 16.68 -6.58
C ILE A 198 -17.22 17.08 -8.03
N ASN A 199 -18.42 16.71 -8.49
CA ASN A 199 -18.93 16.86 -9.88
C ASN A 199 -18.42 15.84 -10.91
N LYS A 200 -17.76 14.76 -10.49
CA LYS A 200 -17.49 13.61 -11.36
C LYS A 200 -18.27 12.39 -10.88
N SER A 201 -18.73 11.59 -11.84
CA SER A 201 -19.34 10.29 -11.61
C SER A 201 -18.73 9.27 -12.55
N PHE A 202 -18.78 8.01 -12.14
CA PHE A 202 -18.55 6.92 -13.08
C PHE A 202 -19.65 6.93 -14.14
N LEU A 203 -19.32 6.44 -15.33
CA LEU A 203 -20.26 6.39 -16.45
C LEU A 203 -21.26 5.26 -16.23
N HIS A 204 -22.53 5.54 -16.53
CA HIS A 204 -23.59 4.53 -16.47
C HIS A 204 -23.38 3.44 -17.54
N ASP A 205 -23.66 2.19 -17.17
CA ASP A 205 -23.54 0.99 -18.01
C ASP A 205 -22.11 0.68 -18.48
N GLU A 206 -21.12 1.36 -17.90
CA GLU A 206 -19.71 1.11 -18.16
C GLU A 206 -19.12 0.12 -17.16
N LYS A 207 -18.13 -0.64 -17.65
CA LYS A 207 -17.41 -1.66 -16.87
C LYS A 207 -16.10 -1.10 -16.33
N TYR A 208 -15.89 -1.25 -15.03
CA TYR A 208 -14.66 -0.86 -14.36
C TYR A 208 -13.98 -2.05 -13.71
N VAL A 209 -12.65 -2.00 -13.68
CA VAL A 209 -11.77 -3.06 -13.14
C VAL A 209 -10.80 -2.43 -12.16
N VAL A 210 -10.63 -3.09 -11.02
CA VAL A 210 -9.47 -2.89 -10.15
C VAL A 210 -8.29 -3.73 -10.61
N TYR A 211 -7.14 -3.09 -10.70
CA TYR A 211 -5.83 -3.71 -10.84
C TYR A 211 -5.12 -3.70 -9.49
N LEU A 212 -4.67 -4.86 -9.03
CA LEU A 212 -3.91 -5.03 -7.79
C LEU A 212 -2.49 -5.47 -8.16
N LYS A 213 -1.50 -4.64 -7.81
CA LYS A 213 -0.09 -4.98 -7.93
C LYS A 213 0.42 -5.45 -6.58
N VAL A 214 0.90 -6.68 -6.52
CA VAL A 214 1.45 -7.31 -5.32
C VAL A 214 2.95 -7.42 -5.47
N TRP A 215 3.69 -6.81 -4.55
CA TRP A 215 5.15 -6.84 -4.55
C TRP A 215 5.64 -7.97 -3.64
N TYR A 216 6.53 -8.80 -4.17
CA TYR A 216 7.17 -9.91 -3.47
C TYR A 216 8.64 -9.64 -3.12
N GLY A 217 9.14 -8.49 -3.57
CA GLY A 217 10.50 -8.04 -3.35
C GLY A 217 10.75 -6.68 -4.01
N PRO A 218 11.95 -6.11 -3.86
CA PRO A 218 12.36 -4.85 -4.47
C PRO A 218 12.17 -4.79 -5.99
N THR A 219 12.30 -5.92 -6.68
CA THR A 219 12.27 -5.98 -8.15
C THR A 219 11.13 -6.80 -8.71
N THR A 220 10.42 -7.55 -7.86
CA THR A 220 9.54 -8.62 -8.30
C THR A 220 8.12 -8.35 -7.84
N PHE A 221 7.18 -8.33 -8.78
CA PHE A 221 5.75 -8.16 -8.49
C PHE A 221 4.88 -9.01 -9.42
N ALA A 222 3.62 -9.17 -9.05
CA ALA A 222 2.57 -9.68 -9.93
C ALA A 222 1.42 -8.67 -10.02
N VAL A 223 0.70 -8.68 -11.14
CA VAL A 223 -0.51 -7.86 -11.33
C VAL A 223 -1.72 -8.75 -11.49
N PHE A 224 -2.75 -8.47 -10.70
CA PHE A 224 -4.04 -9.13 -10.73
C PHE A 224 -5.10 -8.13 -11.14
N SER A 225 -6.12 -8.59 -11.83
CA SER A 225 -7.33 -7.82 -12.12
C SER A 225 -8.53 -8.48 -11.46
N SER A 226 -9.45 -7.65 -10.99
CA SER A 226 -10.78 -8.08 -10.55
C SER A 226 -11.67 -8.46 -11.74
N SER A 227 -12.78 -9.12 -11.46
CA SER A 227 -13.88 -9.19 -12.43
C SER A 227 -14.49 -7.79 -12.62
N PRO A 228 -14.89 -7.41 -13.85
CA PRO A 228 -15.44 -6.09 -14.10
C PRO A 228 -16.75 -5.87 -13.34
N VAL A 229 -16.93 -4.66 -12.81
CA VAL A 229 -18.17 -4.20 -12.20
C VAL A 229 -18.84 -3.19 -13.13
N ILE A 230 -20.14 -3.38 -13.38
CA ILE A 230 -20.97 -2.46 -14.15
C ILE A 230 -21.54 -1.39 -13.22
N ILE A 231 -21.47 -0.14 -13.63
CA ILE A 231 -22.04 0.98 -12.88
C ILE A 231 -23.50 1.20 -13.31
N ASP A 232 -24.43 0.79 -12.45
CA ASP A 232 -25.85 1.06 -12.66
C ASP A 232 -26.28 2.34 -11.93
N LEU A 233 -26.70 3.34 -12.70
CA LEU A 233 -27.23 4.62 -12.20
C LEU A 233 -28.74 4.73 -12.40
N THR A 234 -29.40 3.64 -12.80
CA THR A 234 -30.84 3.61 -13.02
C THR A 234 -31.56 3.95 -11.70
N PRO A 235 -32.39 5.00 -11.67
CA PRO A 235 -33.16 5.33 -10.47
C PRO A 235 -34.06 4.14 -10.06
N PRO A 236 -34.22 3.87 -8.75
CA PRO A 236 -35.10 2.80 -8.30
C PRO A 236 -36.54 3.09 -8.73
N ILE A 237 -37.22 2.09 -9.31
CA ILE A 237 -38.63 2.19 -9.68
C ILE A 237 -39.47 1.97 -8.42
N ILE A 238 -40.19 3.01 -7.98
CA ILE A 238 -41.18 2.87 -6.91
C ILE A 238 -42.51 2.46 -7.55
N ASN A 239 -42.88 1.19 -7.41
CA ASN A 239 -44.25 0.74 -7.68
C ASN A 239 -45.12 1.07 -6.46
N ARG A 240 -46.04 2.02 -6.61
CA ARG A 240 -47.15 2.19 -5.67
C ARG A 240 -48.18 1.10 -5.99
N LEU A 241 -48.23 0.08 -5.14
CA LEU A 241 -49.35 -0.87 -5.09
C LEU A 241 -50.58 -0.19 -4.47
#